data_AF-A0A8D8ZCV9-F1
#
_entry.id   AF-A0A8D8ZCV9-F1
#
_cell.length_a   1.000
_cell.length_b   1.000
_cell.length_c   1.000
_cell.angle_alpha   90.00
_cell.angle_beta   90.00
_cell.angle_gamma   90.00
#
_symmetry.space_group_name_H-M   'P 1'
#
loop_
_entity.id
_entity.type
_entity.pdbx_description
1 polymer ?
#
loop_
_entity_poly.entity_id
_entity_poly.type
_entity_poly.pdbx_seq_one_letter_code
_entity_poly.pdbx_strand_id
1 'polypeptide(L)'
;MSALSLMQKPTYYRMASHINASMMVIPLLSEVNISQFMLHVLPNCEEVFGTCSWHGKNVNCCEIFSLQKTEEGYCYSFNSLTSEEGKHCPLSEVLENEGIVEEDDVKHEGCQLRRNTAVGTVTGLEVYLNEYNMSETEGIEQRDLNGAKVM
;
A
#
# COMPACT_ATOMS: atom_id res chain seq x y z
N MET A 1 -10.37 20.64 -18.69
CA MET A 1 -9.59 20.02 -17.59
C MET A 1 -10.48 19.98 -16.36
N SER A 2 -10.64 18.83 -15.72
CA SER A 2 -11.52 18.65 -14.55
C SER A 2 -10.84 19.20 -13.30
N ALA A 3 -11.59 19.77 -12.36
CA ALA A 3 -11.05 20.18 -11.06
C ALA A 3 -10.40 19.02 -10.29
N LEU A 4 -10.86 17.78 -10.49
CA LEU A 4 -10.23 16.59 -9.91
C LEU A 4 -8.86 16.27 -10.50
N SER A 5 -8.59 16.63 -11.76
CA SER A 5 -7.27 16.37 -12.36
C SER A 5 -6.16 17.24 -11.76
N LEU A 6 -6.51 18.32 -11.05
CA LEU A 6 -5.57 19.16 -10.31
C LEU A 6 -5.23 18.57 -8.94
N MET A 7 -6.13 17.77 -8.36
CA MET A 7 -5.92 17.04 -7.09
C MET A 7 -5.22 15.70 -7.30
N GLN A 8 -5.24 15.15 -8.51
CA GLN A 8 -4.53 13.92 -8.93
C GLN A 8 -3.01 14.09 -9.06
N LYS A 9 -2.47 15.27 -8.71
CA LYS A 9 -1.03 15.50 -8.68
C LYS A 9 -0.71 16.03 -7.28
N PRO A 10 -0.20 15.20 -6.35
CA PRO A 10 0.33 15.68 -5.10
C PRO A 10 1.39 16.70 -5.46
N THR A 11 1.51 17.74 -4.65
CA THR A 11 2.13 19.01 -5.00
C THR A 11 3.59 18.87 -5.47
N TYR A 12 3.79 18.59 -6.76
CA TYR A 12 5.08 18.36 -7.41
C TYR A 12 5.93 19.63 -7.57
N TYR A 13 5.51 20.79 -7.05
CA TYR A 13 6.33 22.00 -7.09
C TYR A 13 7.68 21.80 -6.38
N ARG A 14 7.76 20.85 -5.44
CA ARG A 14 9.01 20.44 -4.78
C ARG A 14 9.87 19.50 -5.61
N MET A 15 9.34 18.83 -6.63
CA MET A 15 10.13 17.91 -7.46
C MET A 15 11.04 18.61 -8.46
N ALA A 16 10.79 19.89 -8.80
CA ALA A 16 11.59 20.58 -9.80
C ALA A 16 13.09 20.61 -9.46
N SER A 17 13.44 20.82 -8.19
CA SER A 17 14.84 20.77 -7.72
C SER A 17 15.43 19.37 -7.83
N HIS A 18 14.67 18.33 -7.44
CA HIS A 18 15.10 16.93 -7.53
C HIS A 18 15.27 16.46 -8.98
N ILE A 19 14.35 16.83 -9.87
CA ILE A 19 14.44 16.54 -11.31
C ILE A 19 15.67 17.23 -11.90
N ASN A 20 15.91 18.50 -11.56
CA ASN A 20 17.08 19.24 -12.05
C ASN A 20 18.39 18.61 -11.55
N ALA A 21 18.47 18.26 -10.26
CA ALA A 21 19.62 17.58 -9.68
C ALA A 21 19.88 16.20 -10.33
N SER A 22 18.82 15.52 -10.76
CA SER A 22 18.88 14.19 -11.37
C SER A 22 18.88 14.20 -12.90
N MET A 23 18.98 15.37 -13.57
CA MET A 23 18.89 15.47 -15.04
C MET A 23 19.88 14.57 -15.78
N MET A 24 21.08 14.36 -15.22
CA MET A 24 22.09 13.48 -15.81
C MET A 24 21.75 12.00 -15.71
N VAL A 25 20.91 11.60 -14.73
CA VAL A 25 20.54 10.21 -14.45
C VAL A 25 19.21 9.83 -15.11
N ILE A 26 18.33 10.80 -15.40
CA ILE A 26 17.04 10.54 -16.06
C ILE A 26 17.15 9.70 -17.35
N PRO A 27 18.14 9.91 -18.25
CA PRO A 27 18.30 9.07 -19.43
C PRO A 27 18.57 7.60 -19.10
N LEU A 28 19.29 7.30 -18.02
CA LEU A 28 19.55 5.93 -17.57
C LEU A 28 18.27 5.21 -17.13
N LEU A 29 17.28 5.96 -16.64
CA LEU A 29 15.97 5.42 -16.25
C LEU A 29 15.07 5.13 -17.45
N SER A 30 15.40 5.60 -18.67
CA SER A 30 14.59 5.37 -19.87
C SER A 30 14.58 3.90 -20.32
N GLU A 31 15.63 3.16 -20.00
CA GLU A 31 15.77 1.73 -20.28
C GLU A 31 15.26 0.85 -19.12
N VAL A 32 14.92 1.46 -17.98
CA VAL A 32 14.47 0.77 -16.77
C VAL A 32 12.95 0.78 -16.71
N ASN A 33 12.35 -0.40 -16.53
CA ASN A 33 10.95 -0.48 -16.14
C ASN A 33 10.81 -0.05 -14.68
N ILE A 34 10.48 1.22 -14.45
CA ILE A 34 10.36 1.81 -13.11
C ILE A 34 9.39 1.01 -12.23
N SER A 35 8.31 0.44 -12.79
CA SER A 35 7.39 -0.37 -11.99
C SER A 35 8.04 -1.67 -11.49
N GLN A 36 8.83 -2.33 -12.33
CA GLN A 36 9.58 -3.53 -11.92
C GLN A 36 10.69 -3.18 -10.94
N PHE A 37 11.38 -2.06 -11.14
CA PHE A 37 12.39 -1.57 -10.22
C PHE A 37 11.79 -1.29 -8.84
N MET A 38 10.67 -0.57 -8.77
CA MET A 38 9.98 -0.28 -7.49
C MET A 38 9.50 -1.56 -6.80
N LEU A 39 9.01 -2.56 -7.54
CA LEU A 39 8.68 -3.88 -6.98
C LEU A 39 9.92 -4.61 -6.42
N HIS A 40 11.06 -4.47 -7.09
CA HIS A 40 12.29 -5.15 -6.69
C HIS A 40 12.92 -4.58 -5.43
N VAL A 41 12.83 -3.25 -5.25
CA VAL A 41 13.37 -2.56 -4.06
C VAL A 41 12.37 -2.45 -2.92
N LEU A 42 11.11 -2.86 -3.14
CA LEU A 42 10.10 -2.92 -2.09
C LEU A 42 10.53 -3.93 -1.02
N PRO A 43 10.56 -3.55 0.28
CA PRO A 43 10.79 -4.51 1.35
C PRO A 43 9.69 -5.58 1.33
N ASN A 44 10.08 -6.85 1.47
CA ASN A 44 9.12 -7.93 1.50
C ASN A 44 8.24 -7.84 2.76
N CYS A 45 7.06 -8.45 2.68
CA CYS A 45 6.09 -8.43 3.78
C CYS A 45 6.69 -8.97 5.09
N GLU A 46 7.48 -10.04 5.03
CA GLU A 46 8.13 -10.63 6.20
C GLU A 46 9.22 -9.74 6.81
N GLU A 47 9.81 -8.84 6.02
CA GLU A 47 10.81 -7.88 6.50
C GLU A 47 10.10 -6.71 7.22
N VAL A 48 8.91 -6.33 6.77
CA VAL A 48 8.13 -5.21 7.33
C VAL A 48 7.31 -5.63 8.55
N PHE A 49 6.58 -6.73 8.45
CA PHE A 49 5.57 -7.11 9.42
C PHE A 49 6.08 -8.24 10.32
N GLY A 50 5.99 -8.04 11.64
CA GLY A 50 6.33 -9.04 12.64
C GLY A 50 5.15 -9.89 13.08
N THR A 51 4.04 -9.28 13.48
CA THR A 51 2.85 -10.03 13.93
C THR A 51 1.57 -9.28 13.57
N CYS A 52 0.56 -10.01 13.09
CA CYS A 52 -0.75 -9.47 12.78
C CYS A 52 -1.85 -10.23 13.53
N SER A 53 -2.84 -9.49 14.03
CA SER A 53 -4.06 -10.03 14.62
C SER A 53 -5.27 -9.44 13.91
N TRP A 54 -6.24 -10.29 13.57
CA TRP A 54 -7.53 -9.89 13.02
C TRP A 54 -8.62 -10.63 13.78
N HIS A 55 -9.62 -9.88 14.30
CA HIS A 55 -10.67 -10.43 15.17
C HIS A 55 -10.10 -11.17 16.39
N GLY A 56 -9.01 -10.64 16.97
CA GLY A 56 -8.32 -11.21 18.13
C GLY A 56 -7.62 -12.54 17.86
N LYS A 57 -7.40 -12.89 16.59
CA LYS A 57 -6.69 -14.10 16.18
C LYS A 57 -5.43 -13.73 15.42
N ASN A 58 -4.33 -14.41 15.78
CA ASN A 58 -3.11 -14.33 14.98
C ASN A 58 -3.37 -14.83 13.57
N VAL A 59 -2.98 -14.03 12.60
CA VAL A 59 -3.08 -14.32 11.17
C VAL A 59 -1.74 -14.03 10.51
N ASN A 60 -1.48 -14.70 9.39
CA ASN A 60 -0.31 -14.39 8.59
C ASN A 60 -0.47 -13.00 7.96
N CYS A 61 0.44 -12.08 8.28
CA CYS A 61 0.43 -10.72 7.72
C CYS A 61 0.43 -10.73 6.19
N CYS A 62 1.20 -11.64 5.58
CA CYS A 62 1.38 -11.69 4.13
C CYS A 62 0.20 -12.32 3.38
N GLU A 63 -0.76 -12.89 4.11
CA GLU A 63 -2.03 -13.39 3.54
C GLU A 63 -3.16 -12.36 3.63
N ILE A 64 -3.00 -11.31 4.45
CA ILE A 64 -4.07 -10.31 4.66
C ILE A 64 -3.73 -8.93 4.09
N PHE A 65 -2.45 -8.68 3.79
CA PHE A 65 -1.98 -7.48 3.11
C PHE A 65 -1.68 -7.78 1.65
N SER A 66 -2.20 -6.93 0.76
CA SER A 66 -2.00 -7.02 -0.67
C SER A 66 -1.15 -5.83 -1.15
N LEU A 67 -0.42 -6.00 -2.25
CA LEU A 67 0.31 -4.88 -2.84
C LEU A 67 -0.67 -3.83 -3.38
N GLN A 68 -0.33 -2.56 -3.26
CA GLN A 68 -1.07 -1.45 -3.83
C GLN A 68 -0.11 -0.46 -4.47
N LYS A 69 -0.31 -0.20 -5.75
CA LYS A 69 0.44 0.84 -6.45
C LYS A 69 -0.13 2.22 -6.12
N THR A 70 0.73 3.09 -5.62
CA THR A 70 0.45 4.49 -5.30
C THR A 70 1.39 5.40 -6.09
N GLU A 71 1.28 6.71 -5.89
CA GLU A 71 2.23 7.67 -6.46
C GLU A 71 3.60 7.63 -5.77
N GLU A 72 3.68 7.11 -4.55
CA GLU A 72 4.92 6.95 -3.77
C GLU A 72 5.60 5.59 -4.02
N GLY A 73 5.02 4.73 -4.87
CA GLY A 73 5.56 3.43 -5.22
C GLY A 73 4.60 2.28 -4.96
N TYR A 74 5.12 1.12 -4.59
CA TYR A 74 4.30 0.01 -4.12
C TYR A 74 4.21 0.04 -2.60
N CYS A 75 3.01 -0.20 -2.07
CA CYS A 75 2.73 -0.23 -0.64
C CYS A 75 1.98 -1.52 -0.29
N TYR A 76 1.90 -1.86 0.99
CA TYR A 76 1.01 -2.90 1.49
C TYR A 76 -0.32 -2.27 1.94
N SER A 77 -1.44 -2.80 1.46
CA SER A 77 -2.77 -2.38 1.89
C SER A 77 -3.55 -3.57 2.45
N PHE A 78 -4.23 -3.32 3.57
CA PHE A 78 -5.17 -4.27 4.13
C PHE A 78 -6.57 -3.97 3.60
N ASN A 79 -7.28 -5.01 3.17
CA ASN A 79 -8.71 -4.94 2.87
C ASN A 79 -9.10 -3.84 1.85
N SER A 80 -8.29 -3.69 0.79
CA SER A 80 -8.47 -2.67 -0.25
C SER A 80 -8.84 -3.29 -1.58
N LEU A 81 -9.96 -2.87 -2.16
CA LEU A 81 -10.36 -3.23 -3.53
C LEU A 81 -9.53 -2.52 -4.61
N THR A 82 -8.76 -1.51 -4.22
CA THR A 82 -7.83 -0.80 -5.12
C THR A 82 -6.41 -1.37 -5.08
N SER A 83 -6.20 -2.44 -4.30
CA SER A 83 -4.97 -3.22 -4.33
C SER A 83 -4.78 -3.91 -5.69
N GLU A 84 -3.56 -4.37 -5.96
CA GLU A 84 -3.21 -5.16 -7.14
C GLU A 84 -4.05 -6.44 -7.24
N GLU A 85 -4.37 -7.06 -6.11
CA GLU A 85 -5.26 -8.23 -6.02
C GLU A 85 -6.71 -7.84 -6.34
N GLY A 86 -7.19 -6.72 -5.80
CA GLY A 86 -8.56 -6.24 -6.01
C GLY A 86 -8.87 -5.67 -7.40
N LYS A 87 -7.88 -5.54 -8.30
CA LYS A 87 -8.07 -4.91 -9.63
C LYS A 87 -9.12 -5.58 -10.50
N HIS A 88 -9.34 -6.88 -10.31
CA HIS A 88 -10.36 -7.63 -11.06
C HIS A 88 -11.76 -7.50 -10.45
N CYS A 89 -11.91 -6.81 -9.32
CA CYS A 89 -13.17 -6.68 -8.62
C CYS A 89 -14.01 -5.51 -9.15
N PRO A 90 -15.31 -5.70 -9.40
CA PRO A 90 -16.23 -4.63 -9.76
C PRO A 90 -16.51 -3.74 -8.55
N LEU A 91 -15.80 -2.62 -8.47
CA LEU A 91 -15.80 -1.73 -7.29
C LEU A 91 -17.20 -1.28 -6.87
N SER A 92 -18.08 -0.94 -7.83
CA SER A 92 -19.46 -0.52 -7.54
C SER A 92 -20.29 -1.66 -6.96
N GLU A 93 -20.19 -2.87 -7.51
CA GLU A 93 -20.97 -4.03 -7.05
C GLU A 93 -20.54 -4.47 -5.65
N VAL A 94 -19.23 -4.52 -5.38
CA VAL A 94 -18.73 -4.90 -4.05
C VAL A 94 -19.09 -3.88 -2.98
N LEU A 95 -19.14 -2.58 -3.34
CA LEU A 95 -19.54 -1.51 -2.42
C LEU A 95 -21.07 -1.40 -2.28
N GLU A 96 -21.85 -1.74 -3.30
CA GLU A 96 -23.32 -1.74 -3.26
C GLU A 96 -23.89 -2.98 -2.54
N ASN A 97 -23.17 -4.12 -2.57
CA ASN A 97 -23.52 -5.35 -1.84
C ASN A 97 -23.21 -5.25 -0.34
N GLU A 98 -23.59 -4.13 0.32
CA GLU A 98 -23.45 -3.91 1.76
C GLU A 98 -24.30 -4.87 2.62
N GLY A 99 -23.98 -6.17 2.61
CA GLY A 99 -24.49 -7.17 3.56
C GLY A 99 -25.48 -8.19 3.00
N ILE A 100 -25.64 -8.29 1.68
CA ILE A 100 -26.39 -9.36 1.03
C ILE A 100 -25.40 -10.13 0.16
N VAL A 101 -25.11 -11.38 0.53
CA VAL A 101 -24.38 -12.30 -0.35
C VAL A 101 -25.41 -12.79 -1.37
N GLU A 102 -25.42 -12.23 -2.57
CA GLU A 102 -26.26 -12.71 -3.66
C GLU A 102 -25.66 -14.02 -4.21
N GLU A 103 -26.46 -14.94 -4.75
CA GLU A 103 -25.95 -16.21 -5.31
C GLU A 103 -24.89 -16.01 -6.42
N ASP A 104 -24.84 -14.81 -7.02
CA ASP A 104 -23.85 -14.40 -8.02
C ASP A 104 -22.50 -13.93 -7.43
N ASP A 105 -22.36 -13.77 -6.10
CA ASP A 105 -21.07 -13.48 -5.43
C ASP A 105 -20.09 -14.67 -5.47
N VAL A 106 -20.52 -15.81 -6.02
CA VAL A 106 -19.68 -16.97 -6.36
C VAL A 106 -18.78 -16.69 -7.57
N LYS A 107 -18.98 -15.57 -8.28
CA LYS A 107 -18.30 -15.30 -9.55
C LYS A 107 -16.88 -14.75 -9.42
N HIS A 108 -16.53 -14.11 -8.30
CA HIS A 108 -15.23 -13.43 -8.14
C HIS A 108 -14.58 -13.77 -6.78
N GLU A 109 -13.82 -14.87 -6.77
CA GLU A 109 -12.99 -15.27 -5.63
C GLU A 109 -12.03 -14.12 -5.24
N GLY A 110 -11.94 -13.80 -3.94
CA GLY A 110 -11.07 -12.72 -3.42
C GLY A 110 -11.68 -11.31 -3.39
N CYS A 111 -12.86 -11.07 -3.98
CA CYS A 111 -13.48 -9.73 -4.02
C CYS A 111 -14.32 -9.36 -2.79
N GLN A 112 -14.22 -10.11 -1.69
CA GLN A 112 -15.01 -9.86 -0.49
C GLN A 112 -14.22 -9.04 0.53
N LEU A 113 -14.75 -7.88 0.90
CA LEU A 113 -14.20 -7.06 1.97
C LEU A 113 -14.32 -7.77 3.32
N ARG A 114 -13.20 -7.84 4.06
CA ARG A 114 -13.14 -8.30 5.44
C ARG A 114 -13.90 -7.31 6.33
N ARG A 115 -14.97 -7.76 6.98
CA ARG A 115 -15.80 -6.92 7.86
C ARG A 115 -15.53 -7.25 9.32
N ASN A 116 -15.43 -6.22 10.16
CA ASN A 116 -15.42 -6.39 11.60
C ASN A 116 -16.85 -6.23 12.15
N THR A 117 -17.43 -7.33 12.61
CA THR A 117 -18.76 -7.35 13.25
C THR A 117 -18.67 -7.52 14.77
N ALA A 118 -17.46 -7.60 15.31
CA ALA A 118 -17.21 -7.89 16.72
C ALA A 118 -16.93 -6.61 17.53
N VAL A 119 -17.48 -6.55 18.74
CA VAL A 119 -17.31 -5.43 19.68
C VAL A 119 -16.16 -5.72 20.63
N GLY A 120 -15.21 -4.78 20.73
CA GLY A 120 -14.08 -4.87 21.65
C GLY A 120 -12.82 -4.20 21.09
N THR A 121 -11.84 -3.93 21.96
CA THR A 121 -10.60 -3.24 21.55
C THR A 121 -9.65 -4.11 20.73
N VAL A 122 -9.81 -5.44 20.80
CA VAL A 122 -8.96 -6.44 20.13
C VAL A 122 -9.61 -7.04 18.89
N THR A 123 -10.75 -6.51 18.44
CA THR A 123 -11.48 -7.08 17.30
C THR A 123 -11.05 -6.51 15.96
N GLY A 124 -10.33 -5.37 15.97
CA GLY A 124 -9.80 -4.75 14.77
C GLY A 124 -8.58 -5.46 14.19
N LEU A 125 -7.93 -4.80 13.23
CA LEU A 125 -6.61 -5.16 12.74
C LEU A 125 -5.57 -4.60 13.71
N GLU A 126 -4.72 -5.47 14.23
CA GLU A 126 -3.53 -5.10 14.99
C GLU A 126 -2.31 -5.55 14.20
N VAL A 127 -1.33 -4.66 14.06
CA VAL A 127 -0.11 -4.91 13.29
C VAL A 127 1.09 -4.45 14.10
N TYR A 128 2.04 -5.36 14.27
CA TYR A 128 3.33 -5.09 14.88
C TYR A 128 4.37 -5.16 13.77
N LEU A 129 5.10 -4.07 13.56
CA LEU A 129 6.18 -4.00 12.56
C LEU A 129 7.47 -4.57 13.15
N ASN A 130 8.32 -5.12 12.27
CA ASN A 130 9.66 -5.52 12.67
C ASN A 130 10.54 -4.30 12.98
N GLU A 131 11.55 -4.53 13.82
CA GLU A 131 12.60 -3.56 14.03
C GLU A 131 13.49 -3.48 12.78
N TYR A 132 13.86 -2.26 12.40
CA TYR A 132 14.79 -2.05 11.30
C TYR A 132 16.22 -2.33 11.73
N ASN A 133 17.01 -2.90 10.83
CA ASN A 133 18.43 -3.01 11.04
C ASN A 133 19.10 -1.63 10.93
N MET A 134 19.61 -1.09 12.03
CA MET A 134 20.24 0.23 12.07
C MET A 134 21.50 0.33 11.18
N SER A 135 22.13 -0.77 10.80
CA SER A 135 23.25 -0.76 9.85
C SER A 135 22.83 -0.49 8.41
N GLU A 136 21.54 -0.63 8.08
CA GLU A 136 20.98 -0.44 6.73
C GLU A 136 20.32 0.94 6.56
N THR A 137 20.20 1.72 7.64
CA THR A 137 19.74 3.10 7.56
C THR A 137 20.87 4.03 7.10
N GLU A 138 20.83 4.44 5.84
CA GLU A 138 21.64 5.51 5.27
C GLU A 138 21.21 6.88 5.85
N GLY A 139 21.74 7.21 7.04
CA GLY A 139 21.74 8.56 7.59
C GLY A 139 20.40 9.10 8.14
N ILE A 140 20.47 10.32 8.69
CA ILE A 140 19.36 11.06 9.32
C ILE A 140 18.31 11.51 8.27
N GLU A 141 18.63 11.42 6.97
CA GLU A 141 17.89 12.05 5.87
C GLU A 141 16.59 11.35 5.44
N GLN A 142 16.32 10.11 5.89
CA GLN A 142 15.02 9.45 5.70
C GLN A 142 13.97 9.83 6.77
N ARG A 143 14.31 10.73 7.69
CA ARG A 143 13.38 11.25 8.69
C ARG A 143 12.79 12.55 8.16
N ASP A 144 11.47 12.73 8.26
CA ASP A 144 10.88 14.07 8.18
C ASP A 144 11.58 14.98 9.20
N LEU A 145 11.57 16.29 8.99
CA LEU A 145 12.15 17.31 9.88
C LEU A 145 11.68 17.16 11.35
N ASN A 146 10.57 16.47 11.58
CA ASN A 146 10.01 16.17 12.90
C ASN A 146 10.39 14.78 13.46
N GLY A 147 11.35 14.08 12.86
CA GLY A 147 11.81 12.76 13.31
C GLY A 147 10.85 11.60 13.03
N ALA A 148 9.73 11.86 12.34
CA ALA A 148 8.85 10.81 11.87
C ALA A 148 9.55 10.07 10.72
N LYS A 149 9.74 8.75 10.91
CA LYS A 149 10.11 7.86 9.82
C LYS A 149 8.87 7.67 8.96
N VAL A 150 8.85 8.31 7.80
CA VAL A 150 7.81 8.04 6.79
C VAL A 150 8.16 6.68 6.21
N MET A 151 7.26 5.72 6.39
CA MET A 151 7.19 4.53 5.57
C MET A 151 6.28 4.84 4.39
#